data_AF-A0A4R2H5D3-F1
#
_entry.id   AF-A0A4R2H5D3-F1
#
_cell.length_a   1.000
_cell.length_b   1.000
_cell.length_c   1.000
_cell.angle_alpha   90.00
_cell.angle_beta   90.00
_cell.angle_gamma   90.00
#
_symmetry.space_group_name_H-M   'P 1'
#
loop_
_entity.id
_entity.type
_entity.pdbx_description
1 polymer ?
#
loop_
_entity_poly.entity_id
_entity_poly.type
_entity_poly.pdbx_seq_one_letter_code
_entity_poly.pdbx_strand_id
1 'polypeptide(L)'
;MLILNKFRAFVGVLLCLIAGFCPMLKVPIKGNWNLYQSDARLFMITYAILIISVLFLFIRKAGAFRFMSFVMAIWYVLAVVAVYFTANNYTKYGFANKLIGKVVHFQWGWIVLLVGVLFMLFSTKRGDKIIATTNPDLLK
;
A
#
# COMPACT_ATOMS: atom_id res chain seq x y z
N MET A 1 19.41 -1.60 17.60
CA MET A 1 18.08 -1.04 17.98
C MET A 1 17.34 -0.52 16.74
N LEU A 2 16.02 -0.69 16.60
CA LEU A 2 15.26 -0.11 15.46
C LEU A 2 14.76 1.30 15.79
N ILE A 3 15.02 2.25 14.90
CA ILE A 3 14.59 3.64 15.01
C ILE A 3 13.46 3.88 14.00
N LEU A 4 12.33 4.41 14.44
CA LEU A 4 11.18 4.76 13.62
C LEU A 4 11.17 6.27 13.34
N ASN A 5 11.23 6.67 12.07
CA ASN A 5 10.96 8.03 11.66
C ASN A 5 9.44 8.28 11.65
N LYS A 6 8.96 8.94 12.71
CA LYS A 6 7.53 9.21 12.94
C LYS A 6 6.90 9.95 11.75
N PHE A 7 7.54 10.99 11.24
CA PHE A 7 7.02 11.78 10.13
C PHE A 7 6.74 10.90 8.90
N ARG A 8 7.73 10.08 8.49
CA ARG A 8 7.56 9.17 7.35
C ARG A 8 6.49 8.10 7.60
N ALA A 9 6.41 7.57 8.81
CA ALA A 9 5.40 6.59 9.19
C ALA A 9 3.98 7.18 9.10
N PHE A 10 3.76 8.37 9.66
CA PHE A 10 2.48 9.05 9.62
C PHE A 10 2.08 9.44 8.19
N VAL A 11 3.00 10.01 7.41
CA VAL A 11 2.76 10.33 6.00
C VAL A 11 2.39 9.07 5.22
N GLY A 12 3.11 7.96 5.43
CA GLY A 12 2.83 6.70 4.75
C GLY A 12 1.43 6.16 5.07
N VAL A 13 1.07 6.11 6.36
CA VAL A 13 -0.26 5.69 6.80
C VAL A 13 -1.35 6.59 6.23
N LEU A 14 -1.16 7.91 6.27
CA LEU A 14 -2.13 8.88 5.77
C LEU A 14 -2.35 8.75 4.25
N LEU A 15 -1.28 8.57 3.48
CA LEU A 15 -1.38 8.36 2.04
C LEU A 15 -2.11 7.06 1.71
N CYS A 16 -1.82 5.96 2.41
CA CYS A 16 -2.54 4.70 2.24
C CYS A 16 -4.04 4.84 2.59
N LEU A 17 -4.37 5.62 3.61
CA LEU A 17 -5.76 5.90 4.01
C LEU A 17 -6.51 6.67 2.92
N ILE A 18 -5.91 7.73 2.37
CA ILE A 18 -6.53 8.55 1.33
C ILE A 18 -6.63 7.77 0.02
N ALA A 19 -5.63 6.94 -0.31
CA ALA A 19 -5.62 6.15 -1.52
C ALA A 19 -6.84 5.23 -1.65
N GLY A 20 -7.37 4.68 -0.55
CA GLY A 20 -8.57 3.85 -0.58
C GLY A 20 -9.81 4.55 -1.15
N PHE A 21 -9.85 5.88 -1.08
CA PHE A 21 -10.93 6.72 -1.62
C PHE A 21 -10.59 7.34 -2.99
N CYS A 22 -9.32 7.33 -3.38
CA CYS A 22 -8.88 7.76 -4.71
C CYS A 22 -9.41 6.82 -5.79
N PRO A 23 -9.56 7.30 -7.04
CA PRO A 23 -9.93 6.46 -8.16
C PRO A 23 -8.85 5.40 -8.40
N MET A 24 -9.22 4.13 -8.28
CA MET A 24 -8.40 2.95 -8.53
C MET A 24 -8.63 2.39 -9.93
N LEU A 25 -9.88 2.42 -10.40
CA LEU A 25 -10.26 1.95 -11.71
C LEU A 25 -11.19 2.95 -12.39
N LYS A 26 -11.13 3.04 -13.71
CA LYS A 26 -12.16 3.72 -14.51
C LYS A 26 -12.93 2.66 -15.28
N VAL A 27 -14.22 2.54 -14.98
CA VAL A 27 -15.15 1.62 -15.66
C VAL A 27 -15.98 2.43 -16.66
N PRO A 28 -16.12 1.98 -17.92
CA PRO A 28 -16.69 2.80 -19.00
C PRO A 28 -18.11 3.32 -18.76
N ILE A 29 -18.94 2.60 -18.00
CA ILE A 29 -20.35 2.96 -17.75
C ILE A 29 -20.55 3.64 -16.39
N LYS A 30 -19.81 3.21 -15.36
CA LYS A 30 -20.00 3.68 -13.98
C LYS A 30 -18.97 4.73 -13.53
N GLY A 31 -17.99 5.06 -14.37
CA GLY A 31 -16.99 6.09 -14.09
C GLY A 31 -15.85 5.63 -13.17
N ASN A 32 -15.37 6.53 -12.31
CA ASN A 32 -14.23 6.31 -11.43
C ASN A 32 -14.62 5.51 -10.19
N TRP A 33 -14.02 4.35 -10.02
CA TRP A 33 -14.22 3.48 -8.86
C TRP A 33 -13.06 3.58 -7.90
N ASN A 34 -13.38 3.69 -6.62
CA ASN A 34 -12.40 3.55 -5.55
C ASN A 34 -12.13 2.07 -5.22
N LEU A 35 -11.30 1.82 -4.20
CA LEU A 35 -10.91 0.46 -3.84
C LEU A 35 -12.10 -0.38 -3.37
N TYR A 36 -13.04 0.21 -2.62
CA TYR A 36 -14.24 -0.46 -2.13
C TYR A 36 -15.18 -0.88 -3.27
N GLN A 37 -15.39 0.01 -4.23
CA GLN A 37 -16.24 -0.27 -5.40
C GLN A 37 -15.62 -1.29 -6.34
N SER A 38 -14.27 -1.32 -6.43
CA SER A 38 -13.55 -2.34 -7.17
C SER A 38 -13.75 -3.72 -6.56
N ASP A 39 -13.49 -3.86 -5.27
CA ASP A 39 -13.71 -5.09 -4.51
C ASP A 39 -13.71 -4.77 -3.01
N ALA A 40 -14.87 -4.98 -2.36
CA ALA A 40 -15.04 -4.73 -0.94
C ALA A 40 -14.07 -5.57 -0.07
N ARG A 41 -13.68 -6.77 -0.51
CA ARG A 41 -12.73 -7.63 0.20
C ARG A 41 -11.34 -7.01 0.20
N LEU A 42 -10.89 -6.48 -0.95
CA LEU A 42 -9.61 -5.78 -1.06
C LEU A 42 -9.57 -4.58 -0.13
N PHE A 43 -10.65 -3.79 -0.11
CA PHE A 43 -10.76 -2.64 0.78
C PHE A 43 -10.66 -3.04 2.25
N MET A 44 -11.46 -4.02 2.68
CA MET A 44 -11.47 -4.46 4.08
C MET A 44 -10.11 -4.96 4.55
N ILE A 45 -9.42 -5.80 3.75
CA ILE A 45 -8.11 -6.33 4.12
C ILE A 45 -7.06 -5.21 4.17
N THR A 46 -7.10 -4.27 3.21
CA THR A 46 -6.19 -3.12 3.18
C THR A 46 -6.33 -2.27 4.45
N TYR A 47 -7.56 -1.96 4.85
CA TYR A 47 -7.80 -1.16 6.06
C TYR A 47 -7.54 -1.94 7.34
N ALA A 48 -7.75 -3.27 7.36
CA ALA A 48 -7.37 -4.10 8.49
C ALA A 48 -5.85 -4.05 8.74
N ILE A 49 -5.04 -4.19 7.69
CA ILE A 49 -3.57 -4.07 7.78
C ILE A 49 -3.18 -2.66 8.24
N LEU A 50 -3.81 -1.62 7.72
CA LEU A 50 -3.56 -0.24 8.15
C LEU A 50 -3.89 0.00 9.61
N ILE A 51 -5.05 -0.44 10.10
CA ILE A 51 -5.48 -0.27 11.49
C ILE A 51 -4.48 -0.96 12.45
N ILE A 52 -4.06 -2.19 12.12
CA ILE A 52 -3.06 -2.91 12.93
C ILE A 52 -1.69 -2.20 12.88
N SER A 53 -1.30 -1.67 11.73
CA SER A 53 -0.08 -0.86 11.59
C SER A 53 -0.14 0.38 12.49
N VAL A 54 -1.27 1.09 12.48
CA VAL A 54 -1.51 2.26 13.33
C VAL A 54 -1.43 1.89 14.81
N LEU A 55 -2.02 0.77 15.21
CA LEU A 55 -1.91 0.27 16.58
C LEU A 55 -0.45 0.09 17.01
N PHE A 56 0.38 -0.56 16.17
CA PHE A 56 1.81 -0.74 16.45
C PHE A 56 2.61 0.56 16.49
N LEU A 57 2.19 1.56 15.72
CA LEU A 57 2.74 2.92 15.80
C LEU A 57 2.45 3.54 17.18
N PHE A 58 1.21 3.45 17.66
CA PHE A 58 0.79 4.01 18.95
C PHE A 58 1.47 3.35 20.16
N ILE A 59 1.56 2.02 20.18
CA ILE A 59 2.26 1.30 21.27
C ILE A 59 3.79 1.33 21.14
N ARG A 60 4.33 2.14 20.22
CA ARG A 60 5.76 2.36 19.99
C ARG A 60 6.56 1.09 19.68
N LYS A 61 5.91 0.06 19.12
CA LYS A 61 6.56 -1.20 18.73
C LYS A 61 7.11 -1.10 17.31
N ALA A 62 8.24 -0.40 17.16
CA ALA A 62 8.87 -0.13 15.86
C ALA A 62 9.17 -1.40 15.03
N GLY A 63 9.52 -2.51 15.67
CA GLY A 63 9.72 -3.79 14.99
C GLY A 63 8.43 -4.37 14.39
N ALA A 64 7.32 -4.31 15.14
CA ALA A 64 6.02 -4.76 14.67
C ALA A 64 5.46 -3.85 13.56
N PHE A 65 5.66 -2.53 13.68
CA PHE A 65 5.33 -1.58 12.62
C PHE A 65 6.10 -1.90 11.33
N ARG A 66 7.42 -2.15 11.43
CA ARG A 66 8.25 -2.55 10.27
C ARG A 66 7.73 -3.81 9.61
N PHE A 67 7.36 -4.82 10.40
CA PHE A 67 6.78 -6.06 9.88
C PHE A 67 5.48 -5.77 9.12
N MET A 68 4.58 -4.98 9.70
CA MET A 68 3.34 -4.60 9.03
C MET A 68 3.55 -3.75 7.76
N SER A 69 4.58 -2.92 7.70
CA SER A 69 4.95 -2.23 6.45
C SER A 69 5.32 -3.21 5.33
N PHE A 70 6.00 -4.32 5.66
CA PHE A 70 6.28 -5.39 4.69
C PHE A 70 5.01 -6.15 4.29
N VAL A 71 4.15 -6.47 5.26
CA VAL A 71 2.84 -7.09 4.99
C VAL A 71 2.02 -6.23 4.04
N MET A 72 1.96 -4.91 4.29
CA MET A 72 1.26 -3.96 3.43
C MET A 72 1.86 -3.89 2.02
N ALA A 73 3.19 -4.00 1.89
CA ALA A 73 3.87 -4.00 0.60
C ALA A 73 3.58 -5.26 -0.22
N ILE A 74 3.63 -6.43 0.42
CA ILE A 74 3.25 -7.70 -0.21
C ILE A 74 1.77 -7.65 -0.61
N TRP A 75 0.92 -7.18 0.31
CA TRP A 75 -0.51 -7.02 0.06
C TRP A 75 -0.81 -6.08 -1.11
N TYR A 76 -0.09 -4.96 -1.24
CA TYR A 76 -0.23 -4.06 -2.38
C TYR A 76 -0.01 -4.78 -3.71
N VAL A 77 1.05 -5.58 -3.83
CA VAL A 77 1.34 -6.34 -5.05
C VAL A 77 0.21 -7.34 -5.32
N LEU A 78 -0.23 -8.08 -4.30
CA LEU A 78 -1.34 -9.02 -4.43
C LEU A 78 -2.65 -8.32 -4.86
N ALA A 79 -2.94 -7.14 -4.32
CA ALA A 79 -4.11 -6.35 -4.65
C ALA A 79 -4.10 -5.88 -6.11
N VAL A 80 -2.97 -5.34 -6.59
CA VAL A 80 -2.80 -4.94 -8.00
C VAL A 80 -3.00 -6.14 -8.91
N VAL A 81 -2.36 -7.27 -8.60
CA VAL A 81 -2.44 -8.50 -9.40
C VAL A 81 -3.86 -9.07 -9.41
N ALA A 82 -4.55 -9.10 -8.27
CA ALA A 82 -5.92 -9.57 -8.16
C ALA A 82 -6.88 -8.71 -9.00
N VAL A 83 -6.73 -7.39 -8.96
CA VAL A 83 -7.54 -6.46 -9.76
C VAL A 83 -7.20 -6.59 -11.25
N TYR A 84 -5.92 -6.76 -11.59
CA TYR A 84 -5.47 -6.97 -12.97
C TYR A 84 -6.07 -8.24 -13.58
N PHE A 85 -6.04 -9.37 -12.86
CA PHE A 85 -6.64 -10.62 -13.33
C PHE A 85 -8.16 -10.53 -13.41
N THR A 86 -8.79 -9.89 -12.44
CA THR A 86 -10.23 -9.67 -12.44
C THR A 86 -10.64 -8.82 -13.65
N ALA A 87 -9.95 -7.69 -13.90
CA ALA A 87 -10.15 -6.82 -15.06
C ALA A 87 -9.98 -7.57 -16.40
N ASN A 88 -8.95 -8.40 -16.54
CA ASN A 88 -8.67 -9.16 -17.77
C ASN A 88 -9.60 -10.36 -17.98
N ASN A 89 -10.08 -11.00 -16.93
CA ASN A 89 -10.99 -12.14 -17.04
C ASN A 89 -12.43 -11.73 -17.33
N TYR A 90 -12.85 -10.50 -17.00
CA TYR A 90 -14.14 -9.95 -17.47
C TYR A 90 -14.26 -9.96 -19.00
N THR A 91 -13.14 -9.95 -19.72
CA THR A 91 -13.08 -9.93 -21.19
C THR A 91 -13.38 -11.30 -21.83
N LYS A 92 -13.39 -12.40 -21.07
CA LYS A 92 -13.44 -13.78 -21.63
C LYS A 92 -14.84 -14.37 -21.82
N TYR A 93 -15.87 -13.92 -21.09
CA TYR A 93 -17.20 -14.58 -21.11
C TYR A 93 -18.29 -13.68 -21.71
N GLY A 94 -18.70 -13.93 -22.96
CA GLY A 94 -19.95 -13.43 -23.55
C GLY A 94 -19.83 -12.23 -24.51
N PHE A 95 -20.59 -12.27 -25.62
CA PHE A 95 -20.58 -11.29 -26.71
C PHE A 95 -20.93 -9.84 -26.25
N ALA A 96 -21.68 -9.67 -25.16
CA ALA A 96 -21.93 -8.37 -24.52
C ALA A 96 -20.71 -7.81 -23.74
N ASN A 97 -19.83 -8.69 -23.23
CA ASN A 97 -18.61 -8.30 -22.53
C ASN A 97 -17.46 -7.90 -23.48
N LYS A 98 -17.58 -8.16 -24.79
CA LYS A 98 -16.63 -7.65 -25.80
C LYS A 98 -16.66 -6.11 -25.95
N LEU A 99 -17.78 -5.48 -25.62
CA LEU A 99 -17.94 -4.01 -25.59
C LEU A 99 -17.52 -3.40 -24.24
N ILE A 100 -17.61 -4.16 -23.15
CA ILE A 100 -17.31 -3.69 -21.77
C ILE A 100 -15.85 -3.97 -21.37
N GLY A 101 -15.26 -5.08 -21.85
CA GLY A 101 -13.93 -5.55 -21.47
C GLY A 101 -12.74 -4.80 -22.09
N LYS A 102 -12.99 -3.76 -22.91
CA LYS A 102 -11.92 -3.02 -23.61
C LYS A 102 -11.32 -1.86 -22.79
N VAL A 103 -11.88 -1.48 -21.63
CA VAL A 103 -11.60 -0.15 -21.07
C VAL A 103 -11.60 -0.08 -19.53
N VAL A 104 -11.22 -1.13 -18.79
CA VAL A 104 -10.92 -0.97 -17.36
C VAL A 104 -9.51 -0.40 -17.23
N HIS A 105 -9.39 0.91 -17.07
CA HIS A 105 -8.10 1.58 -16.89
C HIS A 105 -7.75 1.70 -15.42
N PHE A 106 -6.55 1.24 -15.06
CA PHE A 106 -5.93 1.59 -13.79
C PHE A 106 -5.83 3.11 -13.68
N GLN A 107 -6.19 3.64 -12.51
CA GLN A 107 -6.15 5.06 -12.19
C GLN A 107 -5.06 5.37 -11.17
N TRP A 108 -4.82 6.66 -10.92
CA TRP A 108 -3.71 7.15 -10.10
C TRP A 108 -3.80 6.81 -8.61
N GLY A 109 -4.94 6.33 -8.10
CA GLY A 109 -5.07 5.86 -6.71
C GLY A 109 -4.08 4.76 -6.34
N TRP A 110 -3.69 3.90 -7.29
CA TRP A 110 -2.66 2.89 -7.09
C TRP A 110 -1.28 3.48 -6.85
N ILE A 111 -0.99 4.63 -7.46
CA ILE A 111 0.27 5.37 -7.26
C ILE A 111 0.28 5.98 -5.86
N VAL A 112 -0.83 6.57 -5.42
CA VAL A 112 -0.95 7.12 -4.05
C VAL A 112 -0.76 6.02 -3.01
N LEU A 113 -1.37 4.86 -3.22
CA LEU A 113 -1.20 3.70 -2.34
C LEU A 113 0.25 3.23 -2.32
N LEU A 114 0.89 3.09 -3.49
CA LEU A 114 2.30 2.70 -3.59
C LEU A 114 3.22 3.67 -2.84
N VAL A 115 3.03 4.98 -3.03
CA VAL A 115 3.83 5.99 -2.34
C VAL A 115 3.64 5.86 -0.82
N GLY A 116 2.41 5.71 -0.35
CA GLY A 116 2.12 5.46 1.07
C GLY A 116 2.85 4.24 1.62
N VAL A 117 2.81 3.12 0.88
CA VAL A 117 3.50 1.88 1.22
C VAL A 117 5.01 2.07 1.29
N LEU A 118 5.63 2.78 0.33
CA LEU A 118 7.06 3.06 0.34
C LEU A 118 7.46 3.94 1.55
N PHE A 119 6.63 4.93 1.89
CA PHE A 119 6.84 5.74 3.10
C PHE A 119 6.77 4.88 4.38
N MET A 120 5.82 3.95 4.47
CA MET A 120 5.73 3.00 5.58
C MET A 120 6.95 2.07 5.65
N LEU A 121 7.39 1.50 4.51
CA LEU A 121 8.54 0.59 4.43
C LEU A 121 9.84 1.26 4.89
N PHE A 122 10.12 2.45 4.36
CA PHE A 122 11.38 3.16 4.63
C PHE A 122 11.33 4.04 5.88
N SER A 123 10.26 3.97 6.67
CA SER A 123 10.14 4.70 7.93
C SER A 123 11.07 4.16 9.03
N THR A 124 11.51 2.90 8.95
CA THR A 124 12.35 2.28 9.98
C THR A 124 13.79 2.09 9.53
N LYS A 125 14.76 2.35 10.43
CA LYS A 125 16.19 2.15 10.21
C LYS A 125 16.80 1.34 11.36
N ARG A 126 17.85 0.56 11.07
CA ARG A 126 18.67 -0.11 12.10
C ARG A 126 19.72 0.90 12.59
N GLY A 127 19.78 1.14 13.90
CA GLY A 127 20.59 2.20 14.53
C GLY A 127 22.11 2.01 14.43
N ASP A 128 22.59 0.88 13.91
CA ASP A 128 23.98 0.47 14.09
C ASP A 128 24.96 1.06 13.05
N LYS A 129 24.48 1.89 12.11
CA LYS A 129 25.35 2.62 11.16
C LYS A 129 25.75 4.03 11.61
N ILE A 130 25.22 4.52 12.73
CA ILE A 130 25.54 5.88 13.20
C ILE A 130 26.88 5.88 13.96
N ILE A 131 27.22 4.84 14.71
CA ILE A 131 28.45 4.80 15.51
C ILE A 131 29.71 4.68 14.62
N ALA A 132 29.65 3.86 13.56
CA ALA A 132 30.79 3.64 12.66
C ALA A 132 31.13 4.84 11.76
N THR A 133 30.20 5.77 11.56
CA THR A 133 30.43 6.97 10.72
C THR A 133 30.89 8.16 11.57
N THR A 134 30.52 8.19 12.86
CA THR A 134 30.83 9.32 13.75
C THR A 134 32.17 9.15 14.48
N ASN A 135 32.73 7.94 14.58
CA ASN A 135 34.04 7.76 15.20
C ASN A 135 34.81 6.52 14.69
N PRO A 136 35.56 6.63 13.58
CA PRO A 136 36.40 5.53 13.08
C PRO A 136 37.60 5.21 13.99
N ASP A 137 37.89 6.04 14.99
CA ASP A 137 39.07 5.92 15.85
C ASP A 137 38.89 4.95 17.03
N LEU A 138 37.67 4.44 17.27
CA LEU A 138 37.38 3.46 18.34
C LEU A 138 37.64 2.00 17.93
N LEU A 139 38.20 1.77 16.73
CA LEU A 139 38.54 0.45 16.20
C LEU A 139 40.06 0.23 16.07
N LYS A 140 40.88 1.05 16.73
CA LYS A 140 42.33 0.85 16.86
C LYS A 140 42.71 0.52 18.29
#